data_AF-A0A4W5R5B5-F1
#
_entry.id   AF-A0A4W5R5B5-F1
#
_cell.length_a   1.000
_cell.length_b   1.000
_cell.length_c   1.000
_cell.angle_alpha   90.00
_cell.angle_beta   90.00
_cell.angle_gamma   90.00
#
_symmetry.space_group_name_H-M   'P 1'
#
loop_
_entity.id
_entity.type
_entity.pdbx_description
1 polymer ?
#
loop_
_entity_poly.entity_id
_entity_poly.type
_entity_poly.pdbx_seq_one_letter_code
_entity_poly.pdbx_strand_id
1 'polypeptide(L)'
;MRGGAADRSGLIHVGDELREVNGVPVDDKKPDEIIHILSQSQGAITFKLIPAIKEETPSKEPKMFVKTLFDYDPAEDKAIPCKEAGLAFKRGDILQIMSQDDANWWQAKQDGHANPRAGLIPSKQFQER
;
A
#
# COMPACT_ATOMS: atom_id res chain seq x y z
N MET A 1 0.67 -2.14 1.67
CA MET A 1 1.19 -0.81 2.04
C MET A 1 2.00 -0.90 3.32
N ARG A 2 3.16 -0.25 3.35
CA ARG A 2 4.06 -0.13 4.51
C ARG A 2 3.30 0.37 5.73
N GLY A 3 3.61 -0.19 6.90
CA GLY A 3 3.04 0.20 8.19
C GLY A 3 1.61 -0.29 8.46
N GLY A 4 0.99 -1.04 7.55
CA GLY A 4 -0.30 -1.73 7.76
C GLY A 4 -0.15 -3.05 8.54
N ALA A 5 -1.26 -3.70 8.90
CA ALA A 5 -1.21 -4.97 9.64
C ALA A 5 -0.51 -6.10 8.86
N ALA A 6 -0.77 -6.21 7.55
CA ALA A 6 -0.13 -7.19 6.67
C ALA A 6 1.39 -6.96 6.51
N ASP A 7 1.82 -5.71 6.39
CA ASP A 7 3.25 -5.37 6.31
C ASP A 7 3.98 -5.67 7.62
N ARG A 8 3.36 -5.34 8.76
CA ARG A 8 3.94 -5.59 10.08
C ARG A 8 3.96 -7.07 10.48
N SER A 9 3.10 -7.91 9.90
CA SER A 9 3.16 -9.35 10.17
C SER A 9 4.35 -10.01 9.46
N GLY A 10 4.76 -9.48 8.30
CA GLY A 10 5.79 -10.10 7.45
C GLY A 10 5.38 -11.45 6.88
N LEU A 11 4.07 -11.76 6.85
CA LEU A 11 3.55 -13.05 6.40
C LEU A 11 2.90 -13.01 5.02
N ILE A 12 2.67 -11.81 4.48
CA ILE A 12 1.95 -11.61 3.23
C ILE A 12 2.83 -10.77 2.31
N HIS A 13 3.10 -11.29 1.13
CA HIS A 13 4.00 -10.69 0.16
C HIS A 13 3.27 -10.46 -1.17
N VAL A 14 3.78 -9.52 -1.96
CA VAL A 14 3.24 -9.25 -3.28
C VAL A 14 3.46 -10.48 -4.16
N GLY A 15 2.37 -11.04 -4.68
CA GLY A 15 2.35 -12.23 -5.52
C GLY A 15 1.77 -13.46 -4.83
N ASP A 16 1.58 -13.44 -3.51
CA ASP A 16 0.88 -14.51 -2.81
C ASP A 16 -0.55 -14.64 -3.34
N GLU A 17 -0.97 -15.86 -3.64
CA GLU A 17 -2.35 -16.15 -4.08
C GLU A 17 -3.24 -16.47 -2.88
N LEU A 18 -4.32 -15.71 -2.73
CA LEU A 18 -5.31 -15.91 -1.67
C LEU A 18 -6.28 -17.04 -2.05
N ARG A 19 -6.37 -18.07 -1.20
CA ARG A 19 -7.27 -19.22 -1.39
C ARG A 19 -8.47 -19.19 -0.47
N GLU A 20 -8.29 -18.78 0.79
CA GLU A 20 -9.36 -18.73 1.80
C GLU A 20 -9.20 -17.52 2.73
N VAL A 21 -10.34 -16.95 3.17
CA VAL A 21 -10.43 -15.94 4.24
C VAL A 21 -11.37 -16.48 5.32
N ASN A 22 -10.86 -16.67 6.55
CA ASN A 22 -11.64 -17.18 7.68
C ASN A 22 -12.39 -18.49 7.35
N GLY A 23 -11.77 -19.38 6.57
CA GLY A 23 -12.34 -20.66 6.13
C GLY A 23 -13.31 -20.55 4.94
N VAL A 24 -13.56 -19.35 4.41
CA VAL A 24 -14.36 -19.14 3.19
C VAL A 24 -13.44 -19.16 1.97
N PRO A 25 -13.61 -20.09 1.01
CA PRO A 25 -12.87 -20.09 -0.25
C PRO A 25 -13.14 -18.83 -1.08
N VAL A 26 -12.11 -18.30 -1.74
CA VAL A 26 -12.22 -17.06 -2.52
C VAL A 26 -11.90 -17.22 -4.01
N ASP A 27 -11.61 -18.44 -4.47
CA ASP A 27 -11.27 -18.76 -5.87
C ASP A 27 -12.28 -18.23 -6.91
N ASP A 28 -13.55 -18.20 -6.54
CA ASP A 28 -14.68 -17.81 -7.39
C ASP A 28 -15.20 -16.38 -7.10
N LYS A 29 -14.52 -15.63 -6.22
CA LYS A 29 -15.00 -14.34 -5.72
C LYS A 29 -14.31 -13.17 -6.39
N LYS A 30 -15.08 -12.12 -6.67
CA LYS A 30 -14.53 -10.85 -7.13
C LYS A 30 -13.85 -10.12 -5.97
N PRO A 31 -12.90 -9.20 -6.25
CA PRO A 31 -12.25 -8.41 -5.21
C PRO A 31 -13.21 -7.70 -4.26
N ASP A 32 -14.32 -7.14 -4.77
CA ASP A 32 -15.31 -6.44 -3.95
C ASP A 32 -16.00 -7.36 -2.93
N GLU A 33 -16.25 -8.62 -3.30
CA GLU A 33 -16.82 -9.63 -2.39
C GLU A 33 -15.82 -10.01 -1.29
N ILE A 34 -14.53 -10.13 -1.64
CA ILE A 34 -13.47 -10.40 -0.67
C ILE A 34 -13.32 -9.21 0.28
N ILE A 35 -13.36 -7.97 -0.22
CA ILE A 35 -13.35 -6.75 0.60
C ILE A 35 -14.54 -6.76 1.57
N HIS A 36 -15.72 -7.16 1.09
CA HIS A 36 -16.89 -7.29 1.95
C HIS A 36 -16.67 -8.32 3.08
N ILE A 37 -16.18 -9.52 2.77
CA ILE A 37 -15.86 -10.55 3.77
C ILE A 37 -14.86 -10.02 4.82
N LEU A 38 -13.81 -9.33 4.37
CA LEU A 38 -12.81 -8.72 5.26
C LEU A 38 -13.43 -7.64 6.15
N SER A 39 -14.34 -6.81 5.61
CA SER A 39 -15.01 -5.74 6.35
C SER A 39 -15.92 -6.24 7.47
N GLN A 40 -16.50 -7.43 7.31
CA GLN A 40 -17.37 -8.06 8.31
C GLN A 40 -16.58 -8.86 9.37
N SER A 41 -15.29 -9.07 9.14
CA SER A 41 -14.45 -9.85 10.05
C SER A 41 -14.09 -9.06 11.31
N GLN A 42 -14.19 -9.69 12.47
CA GLN A 42 -13.80 -9.10 13.75
C GLN A 42 -12.70 -9.92 14.42
N GLY A 43 -11.71 -9.24 15.00
CA GLY A 43 -10.59 -9.89 15.68
C GLY A 43 -9.56 -10.46 14.70
N ALA A 44 -9.14 -11.70 14.93
CA ALA A 44 -8.13 -12.35 14.10
C ALA A 44 -8.70 -12.70 12.71
N ILE A 45 -7.94 -12.40 11.67
CA ILE A 45 -8.24 -12.80 10.30
C ILE A 45 -7.23 -13.86 9.89
N THR A 46 -7.71 -15.02 9.45
CA THR A 46 -6.89 -16.14 8.99
C THR A 46 -6.94 -16.22 7.47
N PHE A 47 -5.77 -16.24 6.84
CA PHE A 47 -5.65 -16.46 5.39
C PHE A 47 -4.99 -17.80 5.09
N LYS A 48 -5.45 -18.42 4.01
CA LYS A 48 -4.75 -19.52 3.36
C LYS A 48 -4.17 -19.00 2.05
N LEU A 49 -2.86 -19.06 1.93
CA LEU A 49 -2.11 -18.49 0.82
C LEU A 49 -1.31 -19.58 0.10
N ILE A 50 -1.18 -19.44 -1.21
CA ILE A 50 -0.08 -20.08 -1.96
C ILE A 50 1.03 -19.03 -2.05
N PRO A 51 2.22 -19.27 -1.46
CA PRO A 51 3.27 -18.27 -1.41
C PRO A 51 3.85 -18.01 -2.81
N ALA A 52 4.16 -16.75 -3.12
CA ALA A 52 4.96 -16.42 -4.28
C ALA A 52 6.41 -16.89 -4.09
N ILE A 53 6.99 -17.45 -5.15
CA ILE A 53 8.42 -17.72 -5.19
C ILE A 53 9.13 -16.39 -5.47
N LYS A 54 9.72 -15.79 -4.43
CA LYS A 54 10.59 -14.62 -4.57
C LYS A 54 11.82 -14.75 -3.70
N GLU A 55 12.97 -14.36 -4.26
CA GLU A 55 14.14 -14.00 -3.48
C GLU A 55 13.98 -12.53 -3.06
N GLU A 56 13.51 -12.29 -1.82
CA GLU A 56 13.57 -10.95 -1.26
C GLU A 56 15.00 -10.69 -0.74
N THR A 57 15.67 -9.70 -1.33
CA THR A 57 16.88 -9.15 -0.72
C THR A 57 16.46 -8.11 0.32
N PRO A 58 16.79 -8.29 1.62
CA PRO A 58 16.47 -7.29 2.62
C PRO A 58 17.35 -6.04 2.40
N SER A 59 16.80 -5.05 1.70
CA SER A 59 17.42 -3.72 1.57
C SER A 59 16.98 -2.84 2.75
N LYS A 60 17.91 -2.52 3.64
CA LYS A 60 17.74 -1.39 4.56
C LYS A 60 18.03 -0.11 3.79
N GLU A 61 17.05 0.38 3.05
CA GLU A 61 17.17 1.69 2.41
C GLU A 61 17.27 2.79 3.47
N PRO A 62 18.13 3.81 3.26
CA PRO A 62 18.20 4.96 4.15
C PRO A 62 16.87 5.71 4.17
N LYS A 63 16.54 6.33 5.30
CA LYS A 63 15.35 7.19 5.40
C LYS A 63 15.49 8.37 4.43
N MET A 64 14.52 8.52 3.53
CA MET A 64 14.44 9.62 2.58
C MET A 64 13.24 10.50 2.90
N PHE A 65 13.42 11.82 2.78
CA PHE A 65 12.36 12.81 2.95
C PHE A 65 12.32 13.71 1.72
N VAL A 66 11.12 14.08 1.28
CA VAL A 66 10.90 14.96 0.14
C VAL A 66 10.01 16.12 0.53
N LYS A 67 10.24 17.28 -0.11
CA LYS A 67 9.34 18.43 -0.03
C LYS A 67 8.49 18.49 -1.28
N THR A 68 7.17 18.53 -1.13
CA THR A 68 6.23 18.60 -2.24
C THR A 68 6.26 20.00 -2.86
N LEU A 69 6.18 20.05 -4.19
CA LEU A 69 6.24 21.32 -4.94
C LEU A 69 4.90 21.70 -5.60
N PHE A 70 3.89 20.85 -5.44
CA PHE A 70 2.54 21.00 -5.98
C PHE A 70 1.52 20.39 -5.01
N ASP A 71 0.24 20.61 -5.29
CA ASP A 71 -0.87 20.00 -4.57
C ASP A 71 -1.31 18.71 -5.27
N TYR A 72 -1.59 17.66 -4.50
CA TYR A 72 -2.06 16.39 -5.03
C TYR A 72 -3.35 15.95 -4.33
N ASP A 73 -4.37 15.67 -5.13
CA ASP A 73 -5.64 15.09 -4.69
C ASP A 73 -5.84 13.72 -5.36
N PRO A 74 -5.70 12.60 -4.61
CA PRO A 74 -5.94 11.26 -5.13
C PRO A 74 -7.36 11.03 -5.65
N ALA A 75 -8.35 11.82 -5.21
CA ALA A 75 -9.72 11.67 -5.68
C ALA A 75 -9.88 12.07 -7.17
N GLU A 76 -9.08 13.04 -7.61
CA GLU A 76 -9.06 13.55 -8.98
C GLU A 76 -8.12 12.77 -9.91
N ASP A 77 -7.18 12.00 -9.35
CA ASP A 77 -6.26 11.17 -10.11
C ASP A 77 -6.96 9.93 -10.68
N LYS A 78 -6.95 9.79 -12.01
CA LYS A 78 -7.56 8.65 -12.72
C LYS A 78 -6.60 7.47 -12.91
N ALA A 79 -5.30 7.70 -12.75
CA ALA A 79 -4.26 6.70 -12.94
C ALA A 79 -3.89 5.97 -11.64
N ILE A 80 -4.29 6.50 -10.48
CA ILE A 80 -4.03 5.85 -9.19
C ILE A 80 -4.72 4.47 -9.13
N PRO A 81 -4.00 3.40 -8.72
CA PRO A 81 -4.56 2.05 -8.70
C PRO A 81 -5.65 1.85 -7.64
N CYS A 82 -5.61 2.63 -6.55
CA CYS A 82 -6.59 2.60 -5.46
C CYS A 82 -6.66 3.97 -4.81
N LYS A 83 -7.77 4.69 -4.99
CA LYS A 83 -7.95 6.06 -4.51
C LYS A 83 -7.89 6.15 -2.99
N GLU A 84 -8.44 5.15 -2.32
CA GLU A 84 -8.48 5.01 -0.85
C GLU A 84 -7.08 4.81 -0.25
N ALA A 85 -6.12 4.37 -1.05
CA ALA A 85 -4.73 4.24 -0.66
C ALA A 85 -3.92 5.53 -0.90
N GLY A 86 -4.46 6.51 -1.62
CA GLY A 86 -3.77 7.75 -1.96
C GLY A 86 -3.46 8.62 -0.75
N LEU A 87 -2.28 9.23 -0.73
CA LEU A 87 -1.90 10.25 0.24
C LEU A 87 -2.03 11.62 -0.41
N ALA A 88 -3.10 12.35 -0.07
CA ALA A 88 -3.22 13.75 -0.45
C ALA A 88 -2.14 14.60 0.24
N PHE A 89 -1.65 15.62 -0.46
CA PHE A 89 -0.69 16.57 0.10
C PHE A 89 -0.82 17.95 -0.55
N LYS A 90 -0.29 18.95 0.13
CA LYS A 90 -0.21 20.34 -0.33
C LYS A 90 1.22 20.72 -0.61
N ARG A 91 1.40 21.72 -1.48
CA ARG A 91 2.71 22.29 -1.78
C ARG A 91 3.40 22.73 -0.49
N GLY A 92 4.62 22.24 -0.27
CA GLY A 92 5.45 22.57 0.87
C GLY A 92 5.47 21.53 1.98
N ASP A 93 4.55 20.55 1.94
CA ASP A 93 4.54 19.41 2.85
C ASP A 93 5.84 18.60 2.75
N ILE A 94 6.25 18.05 3.89
CA ILE A 94 7.38 17.11 3.98
C ILE A 94 6.83 15.70 4.14
N LEU A 95 7.22 14.83 3.22
CA LEU A 95 6.82 13.42 3.21
C LEU A 95 8.04 12.53 3.44
N GLN A 96 7.91 11.56 4.34
CA GLN A 96 8.88 10.49 4.46
C GLN A 96 8.56 9.41 3.42
N ILE A 97 9.53 9.08 2.58
CA ILE A 97 9.44 7.98 1.62
C ILE A 97 9.69 6.66 2.34
N MET A 98 8.77 5.71 2.15
CA MET A 98 8.74 4.40 2.81
C MET A 98 9.07 3.24 1.84
N SER A 99 8.83 3.42 0.54
CA SER A 99 9.24 2.48 -0.52
C SER A 99 9.15 3.19 -1.88
N GLN A 100 10.10 2.87 -2.75
CA GLN A 100 10.15 3.29 -4.15
C GLN A 100 10.13 2.09 -5.11
N ASP A 101 9.67 0.92 -4.63
CA ASP A 101 9.73 -0.35 -5.38
C ASP A 101 8.89 -0.31 -6.67
N ASP A 102 7.84 0.50 -6.69
CA ASP A 102 7.04 0.78 -7.88
C ASP A 102 7.53 2.07 -8.57
N ALA A 103 7.74 2.00 -9.89
CA ALA A 103 8.26 3.10 -10.68
C ALA A 103 7.30 4.29 -10.81
N ASN A 104 5.99 4.08 -10.66
CA ASN A 104 4.95 5.09 -10.83
C ASN A 104 4.36 5.55 -9.50
N TRP A 105 4.28 4.67 -8.49
CA TRP A 105 3.57 4.93 -7.23
C TRP A 105 4.43 4.65 -6.01
N TRP A 106 4.97 5.71 -5.41
CA TRP A 106 5.75 5.58 -4.19
C TRP A 106 4.83 5.48 -2.98
N GLN A 107 5.31 4.77 -1.95
CA GLN A 107 4.67 4.74 -0.65
C GLN A 107 5.33 5.77 0.25
N ALA A 108 4.55 6.69 0.78
CA ALA A 108 5.01 7.76 1.65
C ALA A 108 4.08 7.95 2.84
N LYS A 109 4.56 8.66 3.86
CA LYS A 109 3.73 9.16 4.95
C LYS A 109 4.08 10.61 5.25
N GLN A 110 3.14 11.37 5.78
CA GLN A 110 3.40 12.72 6.24
C GLN A 110 4.30 12.69 7.48
N ASP A 111 5.33 13.53 7.50
CA ASP A 111 6.23 13.62 8.65
C ASP A 111 5.48 14.11 9.90
N GLY A 112 5.78 13.54 11.06
CA GLY A 112 5.12 13.88 12.33
C GLY A 112 3.69 13.35 12.52
N HIS A 113 3.08 12.68 11.54
CA HIS A 113 1.76 12.07 11.72
C HIS A 113 1.83 10.74 12.51
N ALA A 114 0.88 10.55 13.43
CA ALA A 114 0.82 9.35 14.28
C ALA A 114 0.44 8.06 13.51
N ASN A 115 -0.18 8.19 12.34
CA ASN A 115 -0.58 7.04 11.53
C ASN A 115 0.68 6.41 10.88
N PRO A 116 1.05 5.17 11.23
CA PRO A 116 2.22 4.52 10.64
C PRO A 116 1.98 4.03 9.22
N ARG A 117 0.72 3.95 8.77
CA ARG A 117 0.35 3.45 7.45
C ARG A 117 0.76 4.46 6.37
N ALA A 118 1.57 4.00 5.41
CA ALA A 118 1.89 4.77 4.21
C ALA A 118 0.65 4.92 3.30
N GLY A 119 0.65 5.95 2.47
CA GLY A 119 -0.25 6.09 1.32
C GLY A 119 0.54 6.28 0.03
N LEU A 120 -0.15 6.16 -1.10
CA LEU A 120 0.42 6.27 -2.43
C LEU A 120 0.54 7.72 -2.87
N ILE A 121 1.71 8.06 -3.40
CA ILE A 121 1.99 9.34 -4.08
C ILE A 121 2.56 9.05 -5.47
N PRO A 122 2.31 9.91 -6.47
CA PRO A 122 2.96 9.77 -7.76
C PRO A 122 4.48 9.88 -7.62
N SER A 123 5.21 9.03 -8.34
CA SER A 123 6.66 9.11 -8.41
C SER A 123 7.10 10.37 -9.16
N LYS A 124 8.35 10.78 -8.95
CA LYS A 124 8.94 11.90 -9.68
C LYS A 124 8.84 11.72 -11.20
N GLN A 125 9.18 10.53 -11.70
CA GLN A 125 9.18 10.25 -13.14
C GLN A 125 7.77 10.20 -13.73
N PHE A 126 6.78 9.73 -12.95
CA PHE A 126 5.40 9.68 -13.39
C PHE A 126 4.78 11.07 -13.48
N GLN A 127 5.14 11.97 -12.56
CA GLN A 127 4.67 13.36 -12.59
C GLN A 127 5.32 14.21 -13.69
N GLU A 128 6.56 13.92 -14.08
CA GLU A 128 7.30 14.66 -15.12
C GLU A 128 6.90 14.26 -16.57
N ARG A 129 5.98 13.30 -16.74
CA ARG A 129 5.45 12.83 -18.03
C ARG A 129 4.13 13.52 -18.38
#